data_AF-A0A235FBS3-F1
#
_entry.id   AF-A0A235FBS3-F1
#
_cell.length_a   1.000
_cell.length_b   1.000
_cell.length_c   1.000
_cell.angle_alpha   90.00
_cell.angle_beta   90.00
_cell.angle_gamma   90.00
#
_symmetry.space_group_name_H-M   'P 1'
#
loop_
_entity.id
_entity.type
_entity.pdbx_description
1 polymer ?
#
loop_
_entity_poly.entity_id
_entity_poly.type
_entity_poly.pdbx_seq_one_letter_code
_entity_poly.pdbx_strand_id
1 'polypeptide(L)'
;MFETVNEYLGKLNNAEAYAALDEPGKVKAVFSAEELLKDHFPPSSLSDRVIALQVLYMLEGEDEEFSKYKRHGVKSFSTKGISVTFEGSGISPDVITILRPSRAGIGRLI
;
A
#
# COMPACT_ATOMS: atom_id res chain seq x y z
N MET A 1 -7.23 5.86 -15.90
CA MET A 1 -6.36 5.45 -14.77
C MET A 1 -7.20 4.99 -13.59
N PHE A 2 -8.16 5.80 -13.08
CA PHE A 2 -9.11 5.29 -12.08
C PHE A 2 -9.88 4.05 -12.57
N GLU A 3 -10.45 4.09 -13.77
CA GLU A 3 -11.25 2.98 -14.32
C GLU A 3 -10.45 1.66 -14.42
N THR A 4 -9.21 1.73 -14.91
CA THR A 4 -8.34 0.54 -15.06
C THR A 4 -7.93 -0.05 -13.71
N VAL A 5 -7.65 0.80 -12.73
CA VAL A 5 -7.34 0.38 -11.35
C VAL A 5 -8.58 -0.18 -10.65
N ASN A 6 -9.76 0.43 -10.82
CA ASN A 6 -11.02 -0.05 -10.25
C ASN A 6 -11.41 -1.42 -10.81
N GLU A 7 -11.27 -1.62 -12.14
CA GLU A 7 -11.46 -2.93 -12.76
C GLU A 7 -10.47 -3.98 -12.24
N TYR A 8 -9.22 -3.59 -11.98
CA TYR A 8 -8.23 -4.48 -11.40
C TYR A 8 -8.62 -4.88 -9.97
N LEU A 9 -8.97 -3.92 -9.13
CA LEU A 9 -9.41 -4.13 -7.75
C LEU A 9 -10.66 -5.01 -7.69
N GLY A 10 -11.61 -4.85 -8.62
CA GLY A 10 -12.81 -5.69 -8.72
C GLY A 10 -12.54 -7.16 -9.07
N LYS A 11 -11.34 -7.50 -9.55
CA LYS A 11 -10.91 -8.89 -9.84
C LYS A 11 -10.15 -9.52 -8.67
N LEU A 12 -9.83 -8.77 -7.62
CA LEU A 12 -9.08 -9.28 -6.47
C LEU A 12 -10.01 -9.84 -5.40
N ASN A 13 -9.66 -11.01 -4.86
CA ASN A 13 -10.44 -11.67 -3.81
C ASN A 13 -10.35 -10.95 -2.44
N ASN A 14 -9.32 -10.12 -2.22
CA ASN A 14 -9.05 -9.45 -0.94
C ASN A 14 -9.41 -7.96 -0.97
N ALA A 15 -10.43 -7.58 -1.74
CA ALA A 15 -10.83 -6.17 -1.92
C ALA A 15 -12.09 -5.79 -1.12
N GLU A 16 -12.40 -6.49 -0.03
CA GLU A 16 -13.64 -6.29 0.74
C GLU A 16 -13.77 -4.85 1.26
N ALA A 17 -12.71 -4.31 1.85
CA ALA A 17 -12.66 -2.93 2.34
C ALA A 17 -12.89 -1.91 1.20
N TYR A 18 -12.36 -2.19 0.01
CA TYR A 18 -12.57 -1.35 -1.17
C TYR A 18 -13.98 -1.49 -1.75
N ALA A 19 -14.54 -2.69 -1.75
CA ALA A 19 -15.88 -2.98 -2.25
C ALA A 19 -16.97 -2.31 -1.38
N ALA A 20 -16.69 -2.13 -0.09
CA ALA A 20 -17.56 -1.44 0.86
C ALA A 20 -17.63 0.09 0.65
N LEU A 21 -16.69 0.69 -0.07
CA LEU A 21 -16.68 2.12 -0.36
C LEU A 21 -17.74 2.50 -1.42
N ASP A 22 -18.27 3.70 -1.30
CA ASP A 22 -19.06 4.34 -2.34
C ASP A 22 -18.16 4.83 -3.49
N GLU A 23 -18.76 5.09 -4.66
CA GLU A 23 -18.03 5.53 -5.85
C GLU A 23 -17.10 6.74 -5.58
N PRO A 24 -17.53 7.83 -4.91
CA PRO A 24 -16.62 8.93 -4.62
C PRO A 24 -15.53 8.56 -3.60
N GLY A 25 -15.79 7.62 -2.68
CA GLY A 25 -14.77 7.05 -1.79
C GLY A 25 -13.71 6.27 -2.55
N LYS A 26 -14.12 5.43 -3.51
CA LYS A 26 -13.20 4.68 -4.38
C LYS A 26 -12.28 5.59 -5.19
N VAL A 27 -12.84 6.64 -5.80
CA VAL A 27 -12.05 7.62 -6.57
C VAL A 27 -10.99 8.28 -5.68
N LYS A 28 -11.38 8.72 -4.48
CA LYS A 28 -10.45 9.34 -3.53
C LYS A 28 -9.36 8.37 -3.08
N ALA A 29 -9.72 7.13 -2.76
CA ALA A 29 -8.76 6.11 -2.31
C ALA A 29 -7.68 5.83 -3.38
N VAL A 30 -8.12 5.64 -4.64
CA VAL A 30 -7.20 5.41 -5.77
C VAL A 30 -6.30 6.63 -5.99
N PHE A 31 -6.86 7.84 -5.98
CA PHE A 31 -6.10 9.07 -6.17
C PHE A 31 -5.06 9.28 -5.05
N SER A 32 -5.44 9.08 -3.79
CA SER A 32 -4.52 9.21 -2.65
C SER A 32 -3.37 8.20 -2.71
N ALA A 33 -3.65 6.96 -3.11
CA ALA A 33 -2.61 5.95 -3.30
C ALA A 33 -1.66 6.31 -4.45
N GLU A 34 -2.18 6.83 -5.55
CA GLU A 34 -1.39 7.27 -6.70
C GLU A 34 -0.47 8.44 -6.35
N GLU A 35 -1.00 9.49 -5.71
CA GLU A 35 -0.21 10.66 -5.32
C GLU A 35 0.92 10.29 -4.36
N LEU A 36 0.63 9.44 -3.37
CA LEU A 36 1.64 8.93 -2.46
C LEU A 36 2.76 8.19 -3.23
N LEU A 37 2.42 7.39 -4.24
CA LEU A 37 3.43 6.66 -5.02
C LEU A 37 4.26 7.57 -5.92
N LYS A 38 3.68 8.64 -6.48
CA LYS A 38 4.40 9.61 -7.30
C LYS A 38 5.48 10.36 -6.52
N ASP A 39 5.29 10.56 -5.22
CA ASP A 39 6.31 11.17 -4.35
C ASP A 39 7.56 10.28 -4.18
N HIS A 40 7.42 8.97 -4.40
CA HIS A 40 8.46 7.98 -4.13
C HIS A 40 9.02 7.30 -5.39
N PHE A 41 8.28 7.27 -6.49
CA PHE A 41 8.59 6.50 -7.70
C PHE A 41 8.24 7.26 -8.97
N PRO A 42 8.97 7.03 -10.08
CA PRO A 42 8.66 7.70 -11.35
C PRO A 42 7.30 7.22 -11.89
N PRO A 43 6.50 8.12 -12.51
CA PRO A 43 5.17 7.79 -13.03
C PRO A 43 5.17 6.60 -14.02
N SER A 44 6.26 6.44 -14.78
CA SER A 44 6.43 5.34 -15.75
C SER A 44 6.51 3.95 -15.11
N SER A 45 6.75 3.86 -13.80
CA SER A 45 6.81 2.60 -13.05
C SER A 45 5.48 2.22 -12.37
N LEU A 46 4.51 3.14 -12.34
CA LEU A 46 3.23 2.95 -11.66
C LEU A 46 2.24 2.22 -12.55
N SER A 47 2.21 0.90 -12.44
CA SER A 47 1.17 0.08 -13.08
C SER A 47 -0.12 0.02 -12.26
N ASP A 48 -1.22 -0.35 -12.90
CA ASP A 48 -2.51 -0.52 -12.21
C ASP A 48 -2.41 -1.46 -11.00
N ARG A 49 -1.61 -2.54 -11.13
CA ARG A 49 -1.33 -3.49 -10.04
C ARG A 49 -0.67 -2.83 -8.84
N VAL A 50 0.31 -1.96 -9.07
CA VAL A 50 1.07 -1.27 -8.01
C VAL A 50 0.13 -0.34 -7.23
N ILE A 51 -0.69 0.41 -7.95
CA ILE A 51 -1.65 1.34 -7.34
C ILE A 51 -2.72 0.57 -6.57
N ALA A 52 -3.25 -0.50 -7.15
CA ALA A 52 -4.24 -1.36 -6.48
C ALA A 52 -3.71 -1.94 -5.16
N LEU A 53 -2.48 -2.45 -5.13
CA LEU A 53 -1.86 -2.96 -3.91
C LEU A 53 -1.66 -1.87 -2.86
N GLN A 54 -1.31 -0.65 -3.28
CA GLN A 54 -1.20 0.48 -2.37
C GLN A 54 -2.57 0.90 -1.80
N VAL A 55 -3.64 0.89 -2.61
CA VAL A 55 -5.01 1.17 -2.15
C VAL A 55 -5.43 0.19 -1.06
N LEU A 56 -5.27 -1.12 -1.30
CA LEU A 56 -5.65 -2.14 -0.32
C LEU A 56 -4.89 -1.98 0.99
N TYR A 57 -3.57 -1.78 0.91
CA TYR A 57 -2.73 -1.56 2.09
C TYR A 57 -3.13 -0.31 2.91
N MET A 58 -3.55 0.76 2.23
CA MET A 58 -4.02 1.97 2.91
C MET A 58 -5.36 1.75 3.61
N LEU A 59 -6.28 1.01 3.00
CA LEU A 59 -7.58 0.71 3.60
C LEU A 59 -7.45 -0.25 4.80
N GLU A 60 -6.65 -1.31 4.66
CA GLU A 60 -6.35 -2.24 5.76
C GLU A 60 -5.72 -1.51 6.96
N GLY A 61 -4.77 -0.59 6.71
CA GLY A 61 -4.14 0.19 7.78
C GLY A 61 -5.07 1.23 8.44
N GLU A 62 -6.17 1.62 7.80
CA GLU A 62 -7.20 2.46 8.41
C GLU A 62 -8.14 1.65 9.31
N ASP A 63 -8.51 0.43 8.92
CA ASP A 63 -9.34 -0.47 9.73
C ASP A 63 -8.65 -0.91 11.03
N GLU A 64 -7.33 -1.07 11.05
CA GLU A 64 -6.59 -1.48 12.25
C GLU A 64 -6.30 -0.33 13.27
N GLU A 65 -6.86 0.87 13.09
CA GLU A 65 -6.63 2.10 13.90
C GLU A 65 -5.16 2.59 14.03
N PHE A 66 -4.19 1.84 13.50
CA PHE A 66 -2.78 2.19 13.52
C PHE A 66 -2.44 3.43 12.69
N SER A 67 -3.30 3.80 11.75
CA SER A 67 -3.16 5.01 10.94
C SER A 67 -3.05 6.30 11.75
N LYS A 68 -3.72 6.38 12.92
CA LYS A 68 -3.63 7.56 13.81
C LYS A 68 -2.21 7.69 14.39
N TYR A 69 -1.64 6.59 14.85
CA TYR A 69 -0.29 6.56 15.42
C TYR A 69 0.78 6.87 14.37
N LYS A 70 0.62 6.33 13.15
CA LYS A 70 1.52 6.61 12.01
C LYS A 70 1.50 8.09 11.60
N ARG A 71 0.33 8.73 11.56
CA ARG A 71 0.17 10.17 11.24
C ARG A 71 0.84 11.08 12.27
N HIS A 72 0.92 10.66 13.52
CA HIS A 72 1.62 11.40 14.59
C HIS A 72 3.12 11.07 14.69
N GLY A 73 3.67 10.30 13.74
CA GLY A 73 5.09 9.95 13.72
C GLY A 73 5.50 8.93 14.78
N VAL A 74 4.55 8.17 15.34
CA VAL A 74 4.85 7.08 16.28
C VAL A 74 5.48 5.94 15.49
N LYS A 75 6.80 5.76 15.66
CA LYS A 75 7.59 4.73 14.96
C LYS A 75 7.45 3.34 15.57
N SER A 76 6.96 3.25 16.80
CA SER A 76 6.79 2.00 17.52
C SER A 76 5.73 2.14 18.60
N PHE A 77 4.79 1.20 18.65
CA PHE A 77 3.80 1.09 19.71
C PHE A 77 3.98 -0.24 20.44
N SER A 78 4.03 -0.22 21.77
CA SER A 78 4.11 -1.43 22.58
C SER A 78 2.99 -1.45 23.60
N THR A 79 2.20 -2.53 23.62
CA THR A 79 1.15 -2.77 24.62
C THR A 79 1.28 -4.20 25.13
N LYS A 80 1.29 -4.36 26.47
CA LYS A 80 1.32 -5.61 27.25
C LYS A 80 1.66 -6.88 26.44
N GLY A 81 2.90 -6.97 25.96
CA GLY A 81 3.46 -8.18 25.31
C GLY A 81 3.54 -8.16 23.79
N ILE A 82 3.01 -7.15 23.11
CA ILE A 82 3.08 -6.98 21.65
C ILE A 82 3.79 -5.67 21.34
N SER A 83 4.88 -5.75 20.56
CA SER A 83 5.61 -4.59 20.04
C SER A 83 5.38 -4.51 18.53
N VAL A 84 4.72 -3.44 18.09
CA VAL A 84 4.49 -3.13 16.68
C VAL A 84 5.45 -2.01 16.29
N THR A 85 6.37 -2.30 15.37
CA THR A 85 7.29 -1.30 14.81
C THR A 85 6.75 -0.86 13.46
N PHE A 86 6.46 0.43 13.32
CA PHE A 86 6.04 1.05 12.06
C PHE A 86 7.29 1.46 11.28
N GLU A 87 8.00 0.49 10.71
CA GLU A 87 9.07 0.76 9.74
C GLU A 87 8.46 0.87 8.34
N GLY A 88 8.42 2.08 7.77
CA GLY A 88 8.05 2.23 6.36
C GLY A 88 7.57 3.62 5.95
N SER A 89 7.79 3.95 4.68
CA SER A 89 7.39 5.21 4.01
C SER A 89 5.88 5.37 3.79
N GLY A 90 5.04 4.55 4.41
CA GLY A 90 3.61 4.49 4.06
C GLY A 90 3.31 3.65 2.81
N ILE A 91 4.34 3.14 2.14
CA ILE A 91 4.22 2.29 0.95
C ILE A 91 4.05 0.83 1.34
N SER A 92 3.18 0.12 0.61
CA SER A 92 3.00 -1.33 0.74
C SER A 92 4.33 -2.07 0.52
N PRO A 93 4.71 -3.03 1.39
CA PRO A 93 5.90 -3.85 1.20
C PRO A 93 5.92 -4.59 -0.15
N ASP A 94 4.75 -4.99 -0.66
CA ASP A 94 4.63 -5.64 -1.97
C ASP A 94 4.94 -4.68 -3.11
N VAL A 95 4.50 -3.41 -2.99
CA VAL A 95 4.85 -2.35 -3.94
C VAL A 95 6.35 -2.12 -3.95
N ILE A 96 7.00 -2.06 -2.79
CA ILE A 96 8.46 -1.93 -2.69
C ILE A 96 9.14 -3.11 -3.37
N THR A 97 8.65 -4.34 -3.16
CA THR A 97 9.22 -5.55 -3.77
C THR A 97 9.10 -5.53 -5.29
N ILE A 98 7.98 -5.05 -5.83
CA ILE A 98 7.74 -4.94 -7.28
C ILE A 98 8.61 -3.85 -7.91
N LEU A 99 8.69 -2.67 -7.29
CA LEU A 99 9.36 -1.50 -7.86
C LEU A 99 10.85 -1.43 -7.54
N ARG A 100 11.28 -2.06 -6.46
CA ARG A 100 12.68 -2.23 -6.07
C ARG A 100 12.94 -3.70 -5.83
N PRO A 101 12.95 -4.54 -6.88
CA PRO A 101 13.35 -5.93 -6.73
C PRO A 101 14.75 -5.91 -6.14
N SER A 102 14.87 -6.37 -4.89
CA SER A 102 16.17 -6.60 -4.28
C SER A 102 16.91 -7.51 -5.24
N ARG A 103 18.06 -7.04 -5.76
CA ARG A 103 19.02 -7.93 -6.40
C ARG A 103 19.54 -8.82 -5.28
N ALA A 104 18.77 -9.84 -4.91
CA ALA A 104 19.27 -10.97 -4.16
C ALA A 104 20.37 -11.55 -5.05
N GLY A 105 21.61 -11.17 -4.75
CA GLY A 105 22.79 -11.75 -5.37
C GLY A 105 22.67 -13.24 -5.12
N ILE A 106 22.34 -13.98 -6.17
CA ILE A 106 22.43 -15.44 -6.16
C ILE A 106 23.90 -15.71 -5.89
N GLY A 107 24.21 -16.00 -4.63
CA GLY A 107 25.53 -16.39 -4.18
C GLY A 107 25.94 -17.57 -5.04
N ARG A 108 26.98 -17.34 -5.83
CA ARG A 108 27.69 -18.36 -6.59
C ARG A 108 28.07 -19.45 -5.58
N LEU A 109 27.46 -20.63 -5.69
CA LEU A 109 27.99 -21.84 -5.06
C LEU A 109 29.30 -22.15 -5.77
N ILE A 110 30.43 -21.75 -5.15
CA ILE A 110 31.76 -22.28 -5.42
C ILE A 110 32.33 -22.85 -4.13
#